data_AF-A0A7S1MZG3-F1
#
_entry.id   AF-A0A7S1MZG3-F1
#
_cell.length_a   1.000
_cell.length_b   1.000
_cell.length_c   1.000
_cell.angle_alpha   90.00
_cell.angle_beta   90.00
_cell.angle_gamma   90.00
#
_symmetry.space_group_name_H-M   'P 1'
#
loop_
_entity.id
_entity.type
_entity.pdbx_description
1 polymer ?
#
loop_
_entity_poly.entity_id
_entity_poly.type
_entity_poly.pdbx_seq_one_letter_code
_entity_poly.pdbx_strand_id
1 'polypeptide(L)'
;FFFWRARRSEAGAKASCAPVEERREEGESKRRKKNKERVTYAATLGYYGSAYDGYAWQPATTDTIEKTLQIAVGGPLGKDSPVLQCAGRTDKGVHAVGLVVTFYSWEDIPEERLMRALQGADPRGHIVPYQVTKHPRSFHATFSAHWRYYVYILLLCKVTRVTD
;
A
#
# COMPACT_ATOMS: atom_id res chain seq x y z
N PHE A 1 0.62 -17.69 2.61
CA PHE A 1 1.10 -17.70 1.21
C PHE A 1 0.03 -17.07 0.33
N PHE A 2 0.21 -15.83 -0.10
CA PHE A 2 -0.70 -15.16 -1.04
C PHE A 2 -0.05 -15.17 -2.42
N PHE A 3 -0.75 -15.68 -3.44
CA PHE A 3 -0.33 -15.59 -4.83
C PHE A 3 -1.14 -14.47 -5.49
N TRP A 4 -0.48 -13.37 -5.84
CA TRP A 4 -1.05 -12.35 -6.71
C TRP A 4 -0.26 -12.34 -8.03
N ARG A 5 -0.95 -12.49 -9.16
CA ARG A 5 -0.34 -12.41 -10.50
C ARG A 5 -1.21 -11.54 -11.41
N ALA A 6 -0.85 -10.28 -11.62
CA ALA A 6 -1.39 -9.49 -12.73
C ALA A 6 -0.70 -9.83 -14.05
N ARG A 7 -1.49 -9.89 -15.12
CA ARG A 7 -1.04 -10.04 -16.50
C ARG A 7 -0.76 -8.63 -17.07
N ARG A 8 0.44 -8.35 -17.59
CA ARG A 8 0.71 -7.17 -18.45
C ARG A 8 0.19 -7.47 -19.87
N SER A 9 -0.44 -6.49 -20.53
CA SER A 9 -0.66 -6.50 -21.97
C SER A 9 0.05 -5.30 -22.61
N GLU A 10 1.00 -5.58 -23.49
CA GLU A 10 1.66 -4.62 -24.38
C GLU A 10 0.96 -4.61 -25.75
N ALA A 11 0.84 -3.41 -26.36
CA ALA A 11 0.77 -3.08 -27.80
C ALA A 11 0.15 -1.65 -27.92
N GLY A 12 0.65 -0.65 -28.65
CA GLY A 12 1.62 -0.59 -29.73
C GLY A 12 0.93 -0.15 -31.04
N ALA A 13 1.00 1.14 -31.42
CA ALA A 13 0.77 1.59 -32.80
C ALA A 13 1.32 3.03 -33.04
N LYS A 14 2.12 3.18 -34.10
CA LYS A 14 2.67 4.44 -34.66
C LYS A 14 1.81 4.92 -35.83
N ALA A 15 1.74 6.24 -36.03
CA ALA A 15 1.52 6.83 -37.36
C ALA A 15 2.16 8.24 -37.43
N SER A 16 2.76 8.54 -38.58
CA SER A 16 3.58 9.70 -38.93
C SER A 16 2.89 10.61 -39.94
N CYS A 17 3.10 11.93 -39.87
CA CYS A 17 3.37 12.85 -40.99
C CYS A 17 3.57 14.30 -40.50
N ALA A 18 4.40 15.07 -41.20
CA ALA A 18 4.74 16.49 -41.00
C ALA A 18 5.02 17.12 -42.40
N PRO A 19 5.20 18.45 -42.56
CA PRO A 19 4.69 19.62 -41.84
C PRO A 19 4.08 20.70 -42.78
N VAL A 20 3.49 21.78 -42.23
CA VAL A 20 3.29 23.08 -42.94
C VAL A 20 3.56 24.22 -41.94
N GLU A 21 4.46 25.14 -42.30
CA GLU A 21 4.90 26.38 -41.58
C GLU A 21 3.76 27.42 -41.49
N GLU A 22 3.44 27.96 -40.32
CA GLU A 22 4.06 29.03 -39.51
C GLU A 22 3.28 30.36 -39.65
N ARG A 23 2.63 30.79 -38.55
CA ARG A 23 2.45 32.21 -38.20
C ARG A 23 2.49 32.35 -36.68
N ARG A 24 3.35 33.25 -36.23
CA ARG A 24 3.59 33.65 -34.85
C ARG A 24 2.39 34.44 -34.31
N GLU A 25 1.89 34.03 -33.16
CA GLU A 25 1.31 34.94 -32.17
C GLU A 25 1.80 34.53 -30.78
N GLU A 26 2.45 35.47 -30.13
CA GLU A 26 3.03 35.35 -28.79
C GLU A 26 1.95 35.43 -27.71
N GLY A 27 2.11 34.63 -26.66
CA GLY A 27 1.81 35.12 -25.31
C GLY A 27 0.48 34.76 -24.67
N GLU A 28 0.16 33.47 -24.52
CA GLU A 28 -0.60 32.99 -23.35
C GLU A 28 -0.12 31.57 -22.97
N SER A 29 0.81 31.46 -22.02
CA SER A 29 1.24 30.18 -21.46
C SER A 29 0.16 29.61 -20.54
N LYS A 30 -0.95 29.16 -21.13
CA LYS A 30 -1.90 28.28 -20.47
C LYS A 30 -1.24 26.91 -20.36
N ARG A 31 -0.52 26.68 -19.25
CA ARG A 31 -0.08 25.35 -18.78
C ARG A 31 -1.30 24.42 -18.83
N ARG A 32 -1.43 23.64 -19.91
CA ARG A 32 -2.38 22.52 -19.98
C ARG A 32 -2.06 21.62 -18.78
N LYS A 33 -2.85 21.70 -17.71
CA LYS A 33 -2.79 20.76 -16.60
C LYS A 33 -3.05 19.38 -17.18
N LYS A 34 -1.97 18.64 -17.47
CA LYS A 34 -2.04 17.23 -17.87
C LYS A 34 -2.89 16.54 -16.80
N ASN A 35 -4.01 15.96 -17.20
CA ASN A 35 -4.92 15.29 -16.28
C ASN A 35 -4.12 14.14 -15.66
N LYS A 36 -3.63 14.31 -14.42
CA LYS A 36 -2.81 13.30 -13.76
C LYS A 36 -3.71 12.13 -13.44
N GLU A 37 -3.39 10.94 -13.95
CA GLU A 37 -4.15 9.74 -13.64
C GLU A 37 -3.78 9.21 -12.26
N ARG A 38 -4.79 8.71 -11.54
CA ARG A 38 -4.59 8.09 -10.23
C ARG A 38 -3.86 6.75 -10.41
N VAL A 39 -2.73 6.60 -9.74
CA VAL A 39 -2.02 5.32 -9.62
C VAL A 39 -2.39 4.67 -8.29
N THR A 40 -2.85 3.42 -8.33
CA THR A 40 -3.09 2.61 -7.12
C THR A 40 -1.87 1.75 -6.85
N TYR A 41 -1.45 1.66 -5.59
CA TYR A 41 -0.38 0.78 -5.14
C TYR A 41 -0.96 -0.28 -4.20
N ALA A 42 -0.41 -1.49 -4.24
CA ALA A 42 -0.67 -2.54 -3.28
C ALA A 42 0.64 -2.92 -2.59
N ALA A 43 0.64 -2.93 -1.27
CA ALA A 43 1.74 -3.42 -0.45
C ALA A 43 1.34 -4.69 0.27
N THR A 44 2.18 -5.72 0.22
CA THR A 44 2.01 -6.96 0.97
C THR A 44 2.97 -6.96 2.14
N LEU A 45 2.47 -7.22 3.35
CA LEU A 45 3.25 -7.12 4.57
C LEU A 45 2.85 -8.17 5.61
N GLY A 46 3.81 -8.57 6.43
CA GLY A 46 3.59 -9.33 7.66
C GLY A 46 3.78 -8.43 8.88
N TYR A 47 3.18 -8.80 10.01
CA TYR A 47 3.46 -8.14 11.28
C TYR A 47 3.24 -9.01 12.51
N TYR A 48 3.98 -8.68 13.56
CA TYR A 48 3.82 -9.20 14.91
C TYR A 48 2.75 -8.41 15.66
N GLY A 49 1.50 -8.88 15.61
CA GLY A 49 0.34 -8.18 16.14
C GLY A 49 0.34 -7.91 17.65
N SER A 50 1.12 -8.62 18.45
CA SER A 50 1.20 -8.38 19.91
C SER A 50 1.88 -7.06 20.27
N ALA A 51 2.63 -6.45 19.33
CA ALA A 51 3.25 -5.14 19.52
C ALA A 51 2.32 -3.95 19.21
N TYR A 52 1.05 -4.22 18.85
CA TYR A 52 0.09 -3.21 18.39
C TYR A 52 -1.32 -3.47 18.96
N ASP A 53 -2.13 -2.42 19.02
CA ASP A 53 -3.53 -2.46 19.45
C ASP A 53 -4.50 -2.86 18.31
N GLY A 54 -4.03 -3.70 17.40
CA GLY A 54 -4.76 -4.18 16.22
C GLY A 54 -4.46 -3.38 14.96
N TYR A 55 -5.16 -3.73 13.88
CA TYR A 55 -4.90 -3.09 12.58
C TYR A 55 -5.39 -1.65 12.55
N ALA A 56 -6.67 -1.44 12.83
CA ALA A 56 -7.34 -0.19 12.50
C ALA A 56 -7.12 0.89 13.56
N TRP A 57 -7.09 2.13 13.10
CA TRP A 57 -6.99 3.29 13.98
C TRP A 57 -8.13 3.32 15.01
N GLN A 58 -7.81 3.73 16.23
CA GLN A 58 -8.76 3.92 17.33
C GLN A 58 -8.46 5.23 18.06
N PRO A 59 -9.46 5.95 18.60
CA PRO A 59 -9.21 7.20 19.33
C PRO A 59 -8.35 7.04 20.59
N ALA A 60 -8.40 5.87 21.22
CA ALA A 60 -7.74 5.60 22.49
C ALA A 60 -6.24 5.27 22.37
N THR A 61 -5.75 4.98 21.16
CA THR A 61 -4.38 4.53 20.93
C THR A 61 -3.89 4.86 19.53
N THR A 62 -2.63 5.29 19.44
CA THR A 62 -1.94 5.52 18.18
C THR A 62 -1.14 4.31 17.71
N ASP A 63 -0.99 3.29 18.55
CA ASP A 63 -0.15 2.12 18.29
C ASP A 63 -0.90 1.07 17.48
N THR A 64 -1.37 1.48 16.30
CA THR A 64 -2.12 0.66 15.35
C THR A 64 -1.34 0.51 14.06
N ILE A 65 -1.49 -0.65 13.40
CA ILE A 65 -0.80 -0.92 12.13
C ILE A 65 -1.16 0.14 11.08
N GLU A 66 -2.45 0.49 10.97
CA GLU A 66 -2.94 1.49 10.03
C GLU A 66 -2.24 2.84 10.22
N LYS A 67 -2.13 3.34 11.45
CA LYS A 67 -1.50 4.64 11.71
C LYS A 67 0.00 4.61 11.40
N THR A 68 0.70 3.54 11.78
CA THR A 68 2.12 3.36 11.45
C THR A 68 2.34 3.37 9.94
N LEU A 69 1.52 2.63 9.19
CA LEU A 69 1.61 2.60 7.73
C LEU A 69 1.24 3.95 7.09
N GLN A 70 0.22 4.65 7.61
CA GLN A 70 -0.18 5.98 7.13
C GLN A 70 0.97 6.98 7.23
N ILE A 71 1.66 7.01 8.37
CA ILE A 71 2.83 7.88 8.58
C ILE A 71 3.93 7.51 7.58
N ALA A 72 4.23 6.23 7.45
CA ALA A 72 5.30 5.74 6.58
C ALA A 72 5.09 6.12 5.11
N VAL A 73 3.90 5.86 4.56
CA VAL A 73 3.60 6.19 3.15
C VAL A 73 3.25 7.67 2.96
N GLY A 74 2.91 8.38 4.03
CA GLY A 74 2.55 9.80 4.00
C GLY A 74 3.65 10.69 3.43
N GLY A 75 4.90 10.48 3.85
CA GLY A 75 6.06 11.22 3.33
C GLY A 75 6.24 11.10 1.81
N PRO A 76 6.36 9.88 1.25
CA PRO A 76 6.39 9.68 -0.20
C PRO A 76 5.17 10.23 -0.95
N LEU A 77 3.98 10.17 -0.33
CA LEU A 77 2.73 10.63 -0.92
C LEU A 77 2.49 12.15 -0.79
N GLY A 78 3.28 12.85 0.04
CA GLY A 78 3.04 14.25 0.40
C GLY A 78 1.71 14.46 1.12
N LYS A 79 1.31 13.52 1.99
CA LYS A 79 0.04 13.54 2.73
C LYS A 79 0.28 13.16 4.19
N ASP A 80 -0.28 13.90 5.12
CA ASP A 80 -0.12 13.60 6.56
C ASP A 80 -0.88 12.36 7.01
N SER A 81 -2.00 12.06 6.34
CA SER A 81 -2.86 10.91 6.65
C SER A 81 -3.49 10.35 5.38
N PRO A 82 -2.72 9.60 4.56
CA PRO A 82 -3.25 8.99 3.35
C PRO A 82 -4.28 7.90 3.70
N VAL A 83 -5.38 7.85 2.95
CA VAL A 83 -6.38 6.78 3.10
C VAL A 83 -5.77 5.45 2.68
N LEU A 84 -5.74 4.50 3.61
CA LEU A 84 -5.37 3.11 3.36
C LEU A 84 -6.63 2.24 3.31
N GLN A 85 -6.62 1.24 2.43
CA GLN A 85 -7.63 0.19 2.37
C GLN A 85 -6.95 -1.14 2.62
N CYS A 86 -7.50 -2.00 3.46
CA CYS A 86 -6.88 -3.29 3.81
C CYS A 86 -7.69 -4.48 3.31
N ALA A 87 -7.00 -5.58 3.04
CA ALA A 87 -7.65 -6.84 2.67
C ALA A 87 -8.51 -7.38 3.82
N GLY A 88 -8.13 -7.13 5.07
CA GLY A 88 -8.92 -7.44 6.26
C GLY A 88 -8.33 -6.79 7.50
N ARG A 89 -9.20 -6.29 8.38
CA ARG A 89 -8.79 -5.79 9.70
C ARG A 89 -8.48 -6.97 10.62
N THR A 90 -7.53 -6.77 11.53
CA THR A 90 -7.19 -7.72 12.59
C THR A 90 -7.38 -7.05 13.94
N ASP A 91 -7.80 -7.84 14.93
CA ASP A 91 -7.94 -7.38 16.30
C ASP A 91 -6.58 -7.31 17.01
N LYS A 92 -6.56 -6.70 18.20
CA LYS A 92 -5.37 -6.62 19.05
C LYS A 92 -4.77 -8.00 19.28
N GLY A 93 -3.44 -8.11 19.09
CA GLY A 93 -2.68 -9.35 19.29
C GLY A 93 -2.72 -10.32 18.11
N VAL A 94 -3.56 -10.13 17.09
CA VAL A 94 -3.63 -11.01 15.92
C VAL A 94 -2.49 -10.69 14.94
N HIS A 95 -1.74 -11.70 14.54
CA HIS A 95 -0.62 -11.57 13.59
C HIS A 95 -1.08 -11.59 12.12
N ALA A 96 -0.24 -11.10 11.21
CA ALA A 96 -0.42 -11.29 9.78
C ALA A 96 0.88 -11.76 9.11
N VAL A 97 0.73 -12.64 8.11
CA VAL A 97 1.85 -13.18 7.32
C VAL A 97 1.87 -12.63 5.89
N GLY A 98 0.85 -11.88 5.49
CA GLY A 98 0.71 -11.40 4.11
C GLY A 98 -0.54 -10.57 3.92
N LEU A 99 -0.79 -9.64 4.84
CA LEU A 99 -1.87 -8.68 4.70
C LEU A 99 -1.56 -7.77 3.50
N VAL A 100 -2.55 -7.54 2.66
CA VAL A 100 -2.45 -6.57 1.56
C VAL A 100 -3.11 -5.26 1.98
N VAL A 101 -2.40 -4.15 1.79
CA VAL A 101 -2.93 -2.79 1.93
C VAL A 101 -2.80 -2.05 0.61
N THR A 102 -3.80 -1.25 0.27
CA THR A 102 -3.80 -0.42 -0.94
C THR A 102 -3.96 1.05 -0.60
N PHE A 103 -3.26 1.88 -1.35
CA PHE A 103 -3.33 3.34 -1.28
C PHE A 103 -3.10 3.92 -2.68
N TYR A 104 -3.26 5.23 -2.84
CA TYR A 104 -3.12 5.84 -4.16
C TYR A 104 -2.41 7.19 -4.13
N SER A 105 -1.82 7.52 -5.28
CA SER A 105 -1.24 8.82 -5.57
C SER A 105 -1.76 9.35 -6.91
N TRP A 106 -1.76 10.66 -7.06
CA TRP A 106 -1.92 11.32 -8.36
C TRP A 106 -0.57 11.48 -9.08
N GLU A 107 0.52 11.10 -8.42
CA GLU A 107 1.86 11.09 -8.97
C GLU A 107 2.35 9.66 -9.13
N ASP A 108 3.15 9.46 -10.17
CA ASP A 108 3.89 8.21 -10.34
C ASP A 108 5.08 8.23 -9.36
N ILE A 109 4.98 7.41 -8.32
CA ILE A 109 5.99 7.23 -7.29
C ILE A 109 6.65 5.87 -7.54
N PRO A 110 7.99 5.81 -7.63
CA PRO A 110 8.70 4.55 -7.75
C PRO A 110 8.36 3.60 -6.60
N GLU A 111 8.09 2.34 -6.92
CA GLU A 111 7.70 1.30 -5.95
C GLU A 111 8.78 1.13 -4.88
N GLU A 112 10.06 1.28 -5.24
CA GLU A 112 11.21 1.18 -4.34
C GLU A 112 11.21 2.31 -3.29
N ARG A 113 10.71 3.50 -3.64
CA ARG A 113 10.60 4.62 -2.68
C ARG A 113 9.54 4.30 -1.62
N LEU A 114 8.41 3.73 -2.04
CA LEU A 114 7.35 3.28 -1.12
C LEU A 114 7.82 2.10 -0.28
N MET A 115 8.52 1.15 -0.89
CA MET A 115 9.10 -0.01 -0.19
C MET A 115 10.07 0.44 0.91
N ARG A 116 11.01 1.35 0.61
CA ARG A 116 11.93 1.91 1.61
C ARG A 116 11.22 2.62 2.76
N ALA A 117 10.18 3.39 2.44
CA ALA A 117 9.40 4.08 3.47
C ALA A 117 8.68 3.08 4.39
N LEU A 118 8.10 2.02 3.82
CA LEU A 118 7.47 0.94 4.59
C LEU A 118 8.47 0.13 5.41
N GLN A 119 9.68 -0.10 4.91
CA GLN A 119 10.75 -0.78 5.66
C GLN A 119 11.18 0.04 6.89
N GLY A 120 11.15 1.36 6.80
CA GLY A 120 11.40 2.27 7.92
C GLY A 120 10.18 2.58 8.79
N ALA A 121 9.02 1.96 8.54
CA ALA A 121 7.78 2.29 9.23
C ALA A 121 7.81 1.93 10.72
N ASP A 122 8.48 0.82 11.06
CA ASP A 122 8.65 0.37 12.44
C ASP A 122 10.12 0.07 12.72
N PRO A 123 10.82 0.96 13.46
CA PRO A 123 12.22 0.75 13.84
C PRO A 123 12.47 -0.53 14.66
N ARG A 124 11.41 -1.10 15.27
CA ARG A 124 11.49 -2.34 16.07
C ARG A 124 11.46 -3.60 15.21
N GLY A 125 11.11 -3.49 13.93
CA GLY A 125 11.06 -4.63 13.00
C GLY A 125 9.84 -5.55 13.16
N HIS A 126 8.77 -5.09 13.80
CA HIS A 126 7.52 -5.83 13.94
C HIS A 126 6.61 -5.74 12.71
N ILE A 127 6.86 -4.81 11.79
CA ILE A 127 6.20 -4.75 10.47
C ILE A 127 7.24 -5.05 9.39
N VAL A 128 6.94 -6.05 8.54
CA VAL A 128 7.85 -6.51 7.48
C VAL A 128 7.13 -6.40 6.13
N PRO A 129 7.43 -5.40 5.30
CA PRO A 129 6.93 -5.34 3.93
C PRO A 129 7.68 -6.35 3.05
N TYR A 130 6.93 -7.06 2.20
CA TYR A 130 7.49 -8.02 1.24
C TYR A 130 7.55 -7.44 -0.17
N GLN A 131 6.54 -6.64 -0.54
CA GLN A 131 6.39 -6.15 -1.91
C GLN A 131 5.53 -4.89 -1.95
N VAL A 132 5.83 -3.98 -2.87
CA VAL A 132 4.94 -2.89 -3.32
C VAL A 132 4.80 -2.99 -4.84
N THR A 133 3.58 -2.91 -5.37
CA THR A 133 3.33 -2.93 -6.82
C THR A 133 2.25 -1.95 -7.23
N LYS A 134 2.33 -1.44 -8.47
CA LYS A 134 1.30 -0.64 -9.13
C LYS A 134 0.16 -1.52 -9.65
N HIS A 135 -1.04 -1.01 -9.53
CA HIS A 135 -2.27 -1.65 -9.95
C HIS A 135 -3.19 -0.67 -10.68
N PRO A 136 -4.14 -1.18 -11.48
CA PRO A 136 -5.22 -0.37 -12.03
C PRO A 136 -6.03 0.34 -10.94
N ARG A 137 -6.64 1.48 -11.30
CA ARG A 137 -7.50 2.27 -10.41
C ARG A 137 -8.63 1.45 -9.77
N SER A 138 -9.11 0.41 -10.46
CA SER A 138 -10.20 -0.47 -10.00
C SER A 138 -9.79 -1.45 -8.89
N PHE A 139 -8.50 -1.63 -8.62
CA PHE A 139 -8.04 -2.56 -7.60
C PHE A 139 -8.33 -2.05 -6.19
N HIS A 140 -8.90 -2.91 -5.34
CA HIS A 140 -9.23 -2.60 -3.95
C HIS A 140 -8.89 -3.80 -3.05
N ALA A 141 -8.05 -3.60 -2.03
CA ALA A 141 -7.57 -4.71 -1.19
C ALA A 141 -8.69 -5.61 -0.64
N THR A 142 -9.80 -5.03 -0.18
CA THR A 142 -10.95 -5.77 0.37
C THR A 142 -11.79 -6.50 -0.69
N PHE A 143 -12.16 -5.82 -1.78
CA PHE A 143 -13.15 -6.29 -2.75
C PHE A 143 -12.53 -7.10 -3.90
N SER A 144 -11.23 -6.89 -4.18
CA SER A 144 -10.47 -7.70 -5.14
C SER A 144 -9.96 -9.02 -4.53
N ALA A 145 -10.10 -9.22 -3.21
CA ALA A 145 -9.73 -10.47 -2.55
C ALA A 145 -10.80 -11.54 -2.77
N HIS A 146 -10.40 -12.71 -3.28
CA HIS A 146 -11.32 -13.85 -3.46
C HIS A 146 -11.54 -14.63 -2.17
N TRP A 147 -10.54 -14.69 -1.29
CA TRP A 147 -10.58 -15.44 -0.05
C TRP A 147 -9.61 -14.84 0.98
N ARG A 148 -9.79 -15.24 2.24
CA ARG A 148 -8.92 -14.91 3.38
C ARG A 148 -8.65 -16.20 4.13
N TYR A 149 -7.42 -16.38 4.59
CA TYR A 149 -6.99 -17.59 5.29
C TYR A 149 -6.46 -17.24 6.67
N TYR A 150 -6.93 -17.99 7.66
CA TYR A 150 -6.62 -17.78 9.08
C TYR A 150 -6.07 -19.06 9.67
N VAL A 151 -5.02 -18.94 10.48
CA VAL A 151 -4.40 -20.05 11.20
C VAL A 151 -4.50 -19.76 12.69
N TYR A 152 -5.04 -20.72 13.44
CA TYR A 152 -5.08 -20.69 14.89
C TYR A 152 -4.08 -21.73 15.41
N ILE A 153 -3.14 -21.28 16.24
CA ILE A 153 -2.15 -22.15 16.88
C ILE A 153 -2.63 -22.36 18.32
N LEU A 154 -3.06 -23.59 18.61
CA LEU A 154 -3.51 -24.00 19.94
C LEU A 154 -2.44 -24.88 20.57
N LEU A 155 -1.90 -24.45 21.71
CA LEU A 155 -0.95 -25.26 22.48
C LEU A 155 -1.73 -26.32 23.26
N LEU A 156 -1.44 -27.60 23.01
CA LEU A 156 -2.11 -28.73 23.67
C LEU A 156 -1.42 -29.17 24.97
N CYS A 157 -0.24 -28.64 25.28
CA CYS A 157 0.48 -28.97 26.51
C CYS A 157 0.03 -28.08 27.67
N LYS A 158 0.10 -28.62 28.89
CA LYS A 158 -0.15 -27.85 30.11
C LYS A 158 0.95 -26.80 30.25
N VAL A 159 0.60 -25.54 30.01
CA VAL A 159 1.53 -24.41 30.22
C VAL A 159 1.71 -24.22 31.72
N THR A 160 2.79 -24.75 32.28
CA THR A 160 3.25 -24.37 33.61
C THR A 160 3.88 -22.98 33.50
N ARG A 161 3.23 -21.97 34.09
CA ARG A 161 3.88 -20.67 34.27
C ARG A 161 5.06 -20.88 35.22
N VAL A 162 6.26 -20.60 34.74
CA VAL A 162 7.41 -20.40 35.61
C VAL A 162 7.21 -19.01 36.23
N THR A 163 6.89 -18.97 37.52
CA THR A 163 6.91 -17.73 38.29
C THR A 163 8.32 -17.57 38.84
N ASP A 164 9.00 -16.50 38.44
CA ASP A 164 10.22 -16.00 39.11
C ASP A 164 9.88 -15.34 40.45
#